data_AF-A0A1Y1HND7-F1
#
_entry.id   AF-A0A1Y1HND7-F1
#
_cell.length_a   1.000
_cell.length_b   1.000
_cell.length_c   1.000
_cell.angle_alpha   90.00
_cell.angle_beta   90.00
_cell.angle_gamma   90.00
#
_symmetry.space_group_name_H-M   'P 1'
#
loop_
_entity.id
_entity.type
_entity.pdbx_description
1 polymer ?
#
loop_
_entity_poly.entity_id
_entity_poly.type
_entity_poly.pdbx_seq_one_letter_code
_entity_poly.pdbx_strand_id
1 'polypeptide(L)'
;MSAFQRCLILAAEVAAKTEAAAAGGLTSSAKRRGKNFFEVVADLPNWGVGSKLRRKPWSETEYYEVTKVRVKSHDGRSGSAWGLWYSSPFHPGPAEEQIRGLAKHDWKVSADTSEQVSWKEAYREPKTKPKAEAS
;
A
#
# COMPACT_ATOMS: atom_id res chain seq x y z
N MET A 1 -15.54 -55.03 17.37
CA MET A 1 -15.99 -53.81 18.07
C MET A 1 -14.85 -53.38 18.98
N SER A 2 -14.16 -52.26 18.88
CA SER A 2 -14.10 -51.17 17.91
C SER A 2 -12.67 -50.63 18.06
N ALA A 3 -11.74 -51.05 17.20
CA ALA A 3 -10.42 -50.43 17.07
C ALA A 3 -10.51 -49.00 16.46
N PHE A 4 -11.73 -48.49 16.29
CA PHE A 4 -12.04 -47.16 15.78
C PHE A 4 -12.10 -46.09 16.88
N GLN A 5 -12.09 -46.46 18.17
CA GLN A 5 -12.27 -45.50 19.27
C GLN A 5 -10.96 -45.00 19.91
N ARG A 6 -9.80 -45.38 19.37
CA ARG A 6 -8.48 -44.86 19.81
C ARG A 6 -7.77 -43.99 18.76
N CYS A 7 -8.31 -43.86 17.55
CA CYS A 7 -7.75 -42.96 16.53
C CYS A 7 -8.27 -41.51 16.68
N LEU A 8 -9.36 -41.30 17.43
CA LEU A 8 -9.95 -39.96 17.65
C LEU A 8 -9.24 -39.13 18.73
N ILE A 9 -8.29 -39.69 19.48
CA ILE A 9 -7.57 -38.94 20.53
C ILE A 9 -6.20 -38.45 20.05
N LEU A 10 -5.67 -38.92 18.90
CA LEU A 10 -4.38 -38.48 18.37
C LEU A 10 -4.46 -37.34 17.33
N ALA A 11 -5.66 -36.90 16.94
CA ALA A 11 -5.84 -35.82 15.96
C ALA A 11 -6.08 -34.43 16.60
N ALA A 12 -6.50 -34.39 17.87
CA ALA A 12 -6.75 -33.13 18.57
C ALA A 12 -5.46 -32.42 19.03
N GLU A 13 -4.37 -33.16 19.24
CA GLU A 13 -3.11 -32.58 19.76
C GLU A 13 -2.26 -31.90 18.69
N VAL A 14 -2.50 -32.18 17.40
CA VAL A 14 -1.79 -31.50 16.28
C VAL A 14 -2.49 -30.20 15.87
N ALA A 15 -3.78 -30.04 16.17
CA ALA A 15 -4.55 -28.84 15.84
C ALA A 15 -4.19 -27.61 16.71
N ALA A 16 -3.63 -27.82 17.90
CA ALA A 16 -3.22 -26.73 18.79
C ALA A 16 -1.94 -26.00 18.34
N LYS A 17 -1.25 -26.47 17.29
CA LYS A 17 0.02 -25.86 16.82
C LYS A 17 -0.16 -24.80 15.73
N THR A 18 -1.39 -24.49 15.33
CA THR A 18 -1.73 -23.49 14.28
C THR A 18 -2.48 -22.27 14.82
N GLU A 19 -2.31 -21.94 16.10
CA GLU A 19 -2.82 -20.67 16.66
C GLU A 19 -1.74 -19.89 17.44
N ALA A 20 -0.47 -20.19 17.18
CA ALA A 20 0.70 -19.49 17.74
C ALA A 20 1.46 -18.64 16.71
N ALA A 21 0.80 -18.22 15.62
CA ALA A 21 1.33 -17.28 14.63
C ALA A 21 0.61 -15.92 14.61
N ALA A 22 -0.29 -15.67 15.56
CA ALA A 22 -1.01 -14.41 15.73
C ALA A 22 -0.63 -13.66 17.03
N ALA A 23 0.62 -13.85 17.50
CA ALA A 23 1.18 -13.12 18.63
C ALA A 23 2.63 -12.72 18.35
N GLY A 24 2.84 -11.93 17.29
CA GLY A 24 4.04 -11.12 17.16
C GLY A 24 4.04 -10.05 18.24
N GLY A 25 4.73 -10.35 19.34
CA GLY A 25 4.68 -9.63 20.61
C GLY A 25 4.82 -8.11 20.50
N LEU A 26 3.92 -7.44 21.20
CA LEU A 26 4.15 -6.12 21.78
C LEU A 26 5.24 -6.25 22.85
N THR A 27 6.51 -6.18 22.48
CA THR A 27 7.59 -5.99 23.45
C THR A 27 8.55 -4.90 22.99
N SER A 28 8.75 -3.95 23.91
CA SER A 28 9.50 -2.70 23.80
C SER A 28 8.84 -1.59 22.98
N SER A 29 8.61 -0.44 23.62
CA SER A 29 8.50 0.86 22.95
C SER A 29 9.86 1.22 22.31
N ALA A 30 10.33 0.36 21.40
CA ALA A 30 11.33 0.74 20.42
C ALA A 30 10.65 1.82 19.60
N LYS A 31 11.00 3.08 19.88
CA LYS A 31 10.48 4.27 19.20
C LYS A 31 10.23 3.92 17.74
N ARG A 32 8.96 3.69 17.37
CA ARG A 32 8.60 3.16 16.05
C ARG A 32 9.27 4.07 15.04
N ARG A 33 10.33 3.57 14.39
CA ARG A 33 10.96 4.31 13.30
C ARG A 33 9.82 4.55 12.30
N GLY A 34 9.76 5.74 11.71
CA GLY A 34 8.72 5.97 10.72
C GLY A 34 8.88 4.99 9.55
N LYS A 35 7.83 4.88 8.75
CA LYS A 35 7.83 3.94 7.62
C LYS A 35 8.73 4.46 6.50
N ASN A 36 9.35 3.53 5.79
CA ASN A 36 10.06 3.85 4.54
C ASN A 36 9.07 4.11 3.40
N PHE A 37 9.49 4.76 2.30
CA PHE A 37 8.62 4.98 1.13
C PHE A 37 8.00 3.66 0.64
N PHE A 38 8.83 2.64 0.46
CA PHE A 38 8.39 1.33 -0.03
C PHE A 38 7.46 0.60 0.92
N GLU A 39 7.60 0.81 2.24
CA GLU A 39 6.66 0.27 3.22
C GLU A 39 5.31 0.99 3.14
N VAL A 40 5.32 2.32 2.91
CA VAL A 40 4.09 3.09 2.73
C VAL A 40 3.36 2.70 1.45
N VAL A 41 4.09 2.53 0.34
CA VAL A 41 3.46 2.14 -0.94
C VAL A 41 3.08 0.66 -1.03
N ALA A 42 3.73 -0.22 -0.26
CA ALA A 42 3.32 -1.61 -0.16
C ALA A 42 1.96 -1.79 0.55
N ASP A 43 1.63 -0.88 1.47
CA ASP A 43 0.31 -0.83 2.11
C ASP A 43 -0.80 -0.31 1.16
N LEU A 44 -0.43 0.31 0.04
CA LEU A 44 -1.35 0.90 -0.93
C LEU A 44 -1.64 -0.06 -2.10
N PRO A 45 -2.86 -0.02 -2.67
CA PRO A 45 -3.14 -0.73 -3.92
C PRO A 45 -2.24 -0.19 -5.04
N ASN A 46 -1.87 -1.05 -5.99
CA ASN A 46 -1.04 -0.69 -7.16
C ASN A 46 0.29 0.00 -6.80
N TRP A 47 0.92 -0.37 -5.68
CA TRP A 47 2.17 0.24 -5.20
C TRP A 47 2.07 1.77 -5.04
N GLY A 48 0.89 2.29 -4.69
CA GLY A 48 0.68 3.71 -4.42
C GLY A 48 0.82 4.64 -5.63
N VAL A 49 0.78 4.11 -6.86
CA VAL A 49 0.70 4.94 -8.07
C VAL A 49 -0.58 5.79 -8.03
N GLY A 50 -0.47 7.07 -8.36
CA GLY A 50 -1.54 8.08 -8.23
C GLY A 50 -1.72 8.62 -6.80
N SER A 51 -0.98 8.12 -5.81
CA SER A 51 -1.08 8.61 -4.43
C SER A 51 -0.17 9.82 -4.18
N LYS A 52 -0.63 10.73 -3.34
CA LYS A 52 0.15 11.88 -2.87
C LYS A 52 0.91 11.48 -1.61
N LEU A 53 2.23 11.43 -1.70
CA LEU A 53 3.12 11.09 -0.59
C LEU A 53 3.96 12.30 -0.20
N ARG A 54 4.14 12.50 1.10
CA ARG A 54 4.98 13.56 1.65
C ARG A 54 5.93 13.02 2.70
N ARG A 55 7.04 13.73 2.93
CA ARG A 55 7.92 13.47 4.07
C ARG A 55 7.45 14.28 5.28
N LYS A 56 7.68 13.74 6.48
CA LYS A 56 7.32 14.36 7.75
C LYS A 56 7.88 15.79 7.96
N PRO A 57 9.13 16.12 7.57
CA PRO A 57 9.63 17.49 7.71
C PRO A 57 9.10 18.48 6.66
N TRP A 58 8.38 18.03 5.64
CA TRP A 58 7.83 18.91 4.62
C TRP A 58 6.53 19.57 5.08
N SER A 59 6.19 20.69 4.45
CA SER A 59 4.92 21.36 4.67
C SER A 59 3.76 20.52 4.10
N GLU A 60 2.54 20.85 4.50
CA GLU A 60 1.31 20.16 4.05
C GLU A 60 1.08 20.30 2.55
N THR A 61 1.54 21.40 1.96
CA THR A 61 1.42 21.75 0.55
C THR A 61 2.51 21.14 -0.33
N GLU A 62 3.52 20.52 0.28
CA GLU A 62 4.66 19.89 -0.40
C GLU A 62 4.48 18.36 -0.46
N TYR A 63 4.26 17.83 -1.66
CA TYR A 63 4.06 16.40 -1.85
C TYR A 63 4.55 15.93 -3.22
N TYR A 64 4.85 14.64 -3.30
CA TYR A 64 5.05 13.94 -4.56
C TYR A 64 3.78 13.18 -4.93
N GLU A 65 3.34 13.31 -6.18
CA GLU A 65 2.37 12.38 -6.77
C GLU A 65 3.15 11.26 -7.45
N VAL A 66 2.96 10.03 -6.97
CA VAL A 66 3.73 8.88 -7.45
C VAL A 66 3.20 8.45 -8.81
N THR A 67 4.03 8.51 -9.85
CA THR A 67 3.65 8.06 -11.20
C THR A 67 4.13 6.64 -11.47
N LYS A 68 5.31 6.27 -10.95
CA LYS A 68 5.93 4.98 -11.24
C LYS A 68 6.80 4.50 -10.09
N VAL A 69 6.74 3.21 -9.80
CA VAL A 69 7.58 2.55 -8.80
C VAL A 69 8.29 1.35 -9.42
N ARG A 70 9.61 1.26 -9.27
CA ARG A 70 10.42 0.09 -9.59
C ARG A 70 11.10 -0.41 -8.33
N VAL A 71 10.60 -1.53 -7.82
CA VAL A 71 11.24 -2.24 -6.73
C VAL A 71 12.41 -3.06 -7.29
N LYS A 72 13.60 -2.94 -6.68
CA LYS A 72 14.82 -3.65 -7.11
C LYS A 72 15.06 -4.91 -6.27
N SER A 73 14.79 -4.85 -4.97
CA SER A 73 15.04 -5.96 -4.05
C SER A 73 13.86 -6.93 -4.02
N HIS A 74 14.15 -8.22 -3.94
CA HIS A 74 13.16 -9.27 -3.71
C HIS A 74 12.33 -9.03 -2.44
N ASP A 75 12.93 -8.41 -1.42
CA ASP A 75 12.26 -8.07 -0.15
C ASP A 75 11.31 -6.86 -0.24
N GLY A 76 11.23 -6.18 -1.38
CA GLY A 76 10.32 -5.03 -1.55
C GLY A 76 10.80 -3.70 -0.95
N ARG A 77 11.92 -3.67 -0.22
CA ARG A 77 12.32 -2.51 0.62
C ARG A 77 13.11 -1.42 -0.10
N SER A 78 13.57 -1.69 -1.31
CA SER A 78 14.54 -0.87 -2.03
C SER A 78 14.15 -0.77 -3.50
N GLY A 79 14.41 0.39 -4.11
CA GLY A 79 14.09 0.61 -5.51
C GLY A 79 14.25 2.06 -5.92
N SER A 80 13.62 2.38 -7.04
CA SER A 80 13.50 3.73 -7.57
C SER A 80 12.04 4.05 -7.80
N ALA A 81 11.64 5.28 -7.52
CA ALA A 81 10.30 5.77 -7.81
C ALA A 81 10.42 7.10 -8.53
N TRP A 82 9.42 7.40 -9.36
CA TRP A 82 9.27 8.64 -10.09
C TRP A 82 7.93 9.25 -9.72
N GLY A 83 7.87 10.57 -9.77
CA GLY A 83 6.67 11.30 -9.46
C GLY A 83 6.74 12.77 -9.87
N LEU A 84 5.61 13.44 -9.75
CA LEU A 84 5.49 14.87 -9.94
C LEU A 84 5.69 15.56 -8.59
N TRP A 85 6.61 16.50 -8.52
CA TRP A 85 6.82 17.32 -7.32
C TRP A 85 5.80 18.45 -7.28
N TYR A 86 5.12 18.62 -6.16
CA TYR A 86 4.26 19.77 -5.93
C TYR A 86 4.79 20.52 -4.73
N SER A 87 5.12 21.79 -4.90
CA SER A 87 5.44 22.73 -3.83
C SER A 87 4.65 24.01 -4.09
N SER A 88 4.12 24.64 -3.05
CA SER A 88 3.54 25.98 -3.18
C SER A 88 4.62 27.00 -2.79
N PRO A 89 4.91 28.05 -3.59
CA PRO A 89 4.16 28.58 -4.73
C PRO A 89 4.60 28.07 -6.12
N PHE A 90 5.58 27.16 -6.18
CA PHE A 90 6.19 26.69 -7.42
C PHE A 90 5.69 25.30 -7.80
N HIS A 91 4.72 25.24 -8.70
CA HIS A 91 4.35 23.99 -9.36
C HIS A 91 5.36 23.77 -10.50
N PRO A 92 6.35 22.85 -10.36
CA PRO A 92 7.07 22.43 -11.53
C PRO A 92 6.05 21.85 -12.51
N GLY A 93 6.26 22.08 -13.81
CA GLY A 93 5.41 21.53 -14.86
C GLY A 93 5.34 20.00 -14.82
N PRO A 94 4.74 19.33 -15.83
CA PRO A 94 4.51 17.89 -15.86
C PRO A 94 5.80 17.03 -15.99
N ALA A 95 6.94 17.55 -15.57
CA ALA A 95 8.21 16.85 -15.56
C ALA A 95 8.22 15.82 -14.43
N GLU A 96 8.09 14.55 -14.81
CA GLU A 96 8.35 13.44 -13.92
C GLU A 96 9.82 13.46 -13.45
N GLU A 97 10.03 13.54 -12.14
CA GLU A 97 11.36 13.48 -11.55
C GLU A 97 11.52 12.18 -10.75
N GLN A 98 12.75 11.67 -10.69
CA GLN A 98 13.07 10.60 -9.76
C GLN A 98 12.97 11.11 -8.31
N ILE A 99 12.14 10.45 -7.52
CA ILE A 99 11.95 10.80 -6.11
C ILE A 99 13.23 10.45 -5.35
N ARG A 100 13.83 11.46 -4.72
CA ARG A 100 15.02 11.30 -3.86
C ARG A 100 14.64 10.96 -2.42
N GLY A 101 15.54 10.29 -1.71
CA GLY A 101 15.35 9.99 -0.28
C GLY A 101 14.35 8.86 -0.01
N LEU A 102 14.14 7.95 -0.97
CA LEU A 102 13.21 6.82 -0.86
C LEU A 102 13.56 5.78 0.22
N ALA A 103 14.77 5.82 0.78
CA ALA A 103 15.20 4.95 1.87
C ALA A 103 15.04 5.61 3.26
N LYS A 104 14.48 6.83 3.32
CA LYS A 104 14.27 7.53 4.59
C LYS A 104 12.99 7.03 5.27
N HIS A 105 13.00 7.05 6.59
CA HIS A 105 11.92 6.55 7.44
C HIS A 105 10.94 7.67 7.85
N ASP A 106 10.72 8.65 6.99
CA ASP A 106 9.89 9.82 7.28
C ASP A 106 8.76 10.01 6.28
N TRP A 107 8.46 9.01 5.44
CA TRP A 107 7.38 9.08 4.47
C TRP A 107 6.01 8.83 5.08
N LYS A 108 5.00 9.54 4.56
CA LYS A 108 3.59 9.44 4.92
C LYS A 108 2.72 9.71 3.70
N VAL A 109 1.53 9.10 3.69
CA VAL A 109 0.46 9.47 2.75
C VAL A 109 -0.09 10.85 3.14
N SER A 110 -0.30 11.73 2.17
CA SER A 110 -0.95 13.02 2.40
C SER A 110 -2.45 12.81 2.59
N ALA A 111 -3.09 13.59 3.48
CA ALA A 111 -4.53 13.47 3.75
C ALA A 111 -5.40 13.76 2.52
N ASP A 112 -4.89 14.58 1.59
CA ASP A 112 -5.50 14.96 0.31
C ASP A 112 -5.50 13.85 -0.77
N THR A 113 -5.31 12.59 -0.35
CA THR A 113 -5.39 11.44 -1.26
C THR A 113 -6.85 11.19 -1.60
N SER A 114 -7.34 11.85 -2.65
CA SER A 114 -8.66 11.59 -3.23
C SER A 114 -8.72 10.13 -3.69
N GLU A 115 -9.71 9.41 -3.17
CA GLU A 115 -10.20 8.09 -3.58
C GLU A 115 -9.45 7.42 -4.75
N GLN A 116 -8.62 6.43 -4.41
CA GLN A 116 -8.09 5.49 -5.39
C GLN A 116 -9.25 4.69 -5.98
N VAL A 117 -9.52 4.86 -7.27
CA VAL A 117 -10.51 4.05 -8.00
C VAL A 117 -9.98 2.62 -8.07
N SER A 118 -10.55 1.75 -7.24
CA SER A 118 -10.33 0.31 -7.28
C SER A 118 -10.54 -0.20 -8.71
N TRP A 119 -9.68 -1.10 -9.19
CA TRP A 119 -9.87 -1.76 -10.48
C TRP A 119 -11.21 -2.52 -10.56
N LYS A 120 -11.89 -2.80 -9.44
CA LYS A 120 -13.27 -3.31 -9.45
C LYS A 120 -14.32 -2.26 -9.82
N GLU A 121 -14.05 -0.99 -9.56
CA GLU A 121 -14.92 0.15 -9.89
C GLU A 121 -14.77 0.52 -11.38
N ALA A 122 -13.55 0.44 -11.91
CA ALA A 122 -13.23 0.82 -13.30
C ALA A 122 -13.88 -0.09 -14.37
N TYR A 123 -14.24 -1.33 -14.03
CA TYR A 123 -15.00 -2.24 -14.92
C TYR A 123 -16.50 -2.26 -14.63
N ARG A 124 -17.02 -1.43 -13.71
CA ARG A 124 -18.45 -1.17 -13.66
C ARG A 124 -18.76 -0.21 -14.81
N GLU A 125 -18.86 -0.76 -16.02
CA GLU A 125 -19.42 -0.05 -17.16
C GLU A 125 -20.74 0.60 -16.74
N PRO A 126 -21.00 1.88 -17.05
CA PRO A 126 -22.35 2.38 -17.02
C PRO A 126 -23.14 1.57 -18.04
N LYS A 127 -23.98 0.64 -17.58
CA LYS A 127 -24.97 -0.04 -18.42
C LYS A 127 -26.07 0.94 -18.81
N THR A 128 -25.74 2.00 -19.53
CA THR A 128 -26.72 2.83 -20.23
C THR A 128 -26.69 2.42 -21.70
N LYS A 129 -27.49 1.40 -21.99
CA LYS A 129 -27.91 1.07 -23.35
C LYS A 129 -28.50 2.36 -23.97
N PRO A 130 -28.01 2.91 -25.10
CA PRO A 130 -28.75 3.94 -25.80
C PRO A 130 -30.07 3.31 -26.26
N LYS A 131 -31.16 3.70 -25.60
CA LYS A 131 -32.52 3.42 -26.05
C LYS A 131 -32.68 4.25 -27.33
N ALA A 132 -32.60 3.59 -28.48
CA ALA A 132 -32.89 4.19 -29.77
C ALA A 132 -34.24 4.92 -29.68
N GLU A 133 -34.18 6.25 -29.74
CA GLU A 133 -35.36 7.09 -29.92
C GLU A 133 -35.87 6.87 -31.35
N ALA A 134 -37.16 6.59 -31.42
CA ALA A 134 -37.89 6.39 -32.65
C ALA A 134 -37.99 7.71 -33.44
N SER A 135 -37.90 7.62 -34.76
CA SER A 135 -38.55 8.51 -35.71
C SER A 135 -39.09 7.68 -36.86
#